data_AF-A0A2D1SSS7-F1
#
_entry.id   AF-A0A2D1SSS7-F1
#
_cell.length_a   1.000
_cell.length_b   1.000
_cell.length_c   1.000
_cell.angle_alpha   90.00
_cell.angle_beta   90.00
_cell.angle_gamma   90.00
#
_symmetry.space_group_name_H-M   'P 1'
#
loop_
_entity.id
_entity.type
_entity.pdbx_description
1 polymer ?
#
loop_
_entity_poly.entity_id
_entity_poly.type
_entity_poly.pdbx_seq_one_letter_code
_entity_poly.pdbx_strand_id
1 'polypeptide(L)'
;MISRKFNLLIPLILLVLNTIFLSFLIENIIDASEPHYGGGWELSTPIFGLISLIYIKKFTEKKSSALVRILQGLNWIFIIFPVVYFLSGVFIMINY
;
A
#
# COMPACT_ATOMS: atom_id res chain seq x y z
N MET A 1 -0.52 -29.59 -5.15
CA MET A 1 -0.35 -28.11 -5.10
C MET A 1 -1.29 -27.52 -6.15
N ILE A 2 -2.39 -26.86 -5.74
CA ILE A 2 -3.35 -26.30 -6.69
C ILE A 2 -2.71 -25.04 -7.32
N SER A 3 -2.22 -25.18 -8.55
CA SER A 3 -1.74 -24.06 -9.36
C SER A 3 -2.94 -23.23 -9.83
N ARG A 4 -3.35 -22.23 -9.04
CA ARG A 4 -4.32 -21.23 -9.52
C ARG A 4 -3.62 -20.32 -10.54
N LYS A 5 -4.28 -20.08 -11.67
CA LYS A 5 -3.83 -19.14 -12.70
C LYS A 5 -3.78 -17.72 -12.12
N PHE A 6 -2.78 -16.92 -12.51
CA PHE A 6 -2.70 -15.51 -12.15
C PHE A 6 -3.95 -14.76 -12.62
N ASN A 7 -4.62 -14.08 -11.70
CA ASN A 7 -5.76 -13.22 -11.99
C ASN A 7 -5.35 -11.76 -11.72
N LEU A 8 -5.15 -10.99 -12.79
CA LEU A 8 -4.78 -9.58 -12.75
C LEU A 8 -5.82 -8.70 -12.04
N LEU A 9 -7.07 -9.14 -11.97
CA LEU A 9 -8.15 -8.40 -11.33
C LEU A 9 -7.92 -8.23 -9.82
N ILE A 10 -7.26 -9.19 -9.16
CA ILE A 10 -6.95 -9.11 -7.72
C ILE A 10 -5.99 -7.94 -7.41
N PRO A 11 -4.80 -7.84 -8.02
CA PRO A 11 -3.91 -6.71 -7.77
C PRO A 11 -4.49 -5.37 -8.25
N LEU A 12 -5.37 -5.36 -9.26
CA LEU A 12 -6.06 -4.14 -9.70
C LEU A 12 -7.09 -3.65 -8.67
N ILE A 13 -7.89 -4.52 -8.08
CA ILE A 13 -8.82 -4.14 -6.99
C ILE A 13 -8.03 -3.61 -5.80
N LEU A 14 -6.95 -4.30 -5.41
CA LEU A 14 -6.10 -3.85 -4.30
C LEU A 14 -5.42 -2.51 -4.60
N LEU A 15 -5.04 -2.25 -5.84
CA LEU A 15 -4.54 -0.95 -6.28
C LEU A 15 -5.59 0.16 -6.05
N VAL A 16 -6.83 -0.04 -6.51
CA VAL A 16 -7.90 0.96 -6.35
C VAL A 16 -8.19 1.23 -4.87
N LEU A 17 -8.31 0.18 -4.05
CA LEU A 17 -8.53 0.33 -2.61
C LEU A 17 -7.39 1.09 -1.93
N ASN A 18 -6.14 0.75 -2.27
CA ASN A 18 -4.98 1.45 -1.74
C ASN A 18 -4.92 2.92 -2.15
N THR A 19 -5.30 3.26 -3.38
CA THR A 19 -5.36 4.66 -3.83
C THR A 19 -6.39 5.45 -3.03
N ILE A 20 -7.56 4.86 -2.76
CA ILE A 20 -8.61 5.52 -1.96
C ILE A 20 -8.10 5.78 -0.54
N PHE A 21 -7.54 4.76 0.12
CA PHE A 21 -7.04 4.92 1.49
C PHE A 21 -5.81 5.83 1.57
N LEU A 22 -4.93 5.81 0.58
CA LEU A 22 -3.80 6.74 0.50
C LEU A 22 -4.28 8.18 0.33
N SER A 23 -5.36 8.41 -0.42
CA SER A 23 -5.94 9.75 -0.56
C SER A 23 -6.43 10.29 0.78
N PHE A 24 -7.12 9.47 1.59
CA PHE A 24 -7.51 9.85 2.95
C PHE A 24 -6.31 10.12 3.86
N LEU A 25 -5.24 9.30 3.75
CA LEU A 25 -4.00 9.56 4.49
C LEU A 25 -3.38 10.91 4.11
N ILE A 26 -3.31 11.22 2.80
CA ILE A 26 -2.77 12.51 2.31
C ILE A 26 -3.65 13.68 2.76
N GLU A 27 -4.97 13.54 2.71
CA GLU A 27 -5.91 14.53 3.20
C GLU A 27 -5.67 14.83 4.68
N ASN A 28 -5.55 13.80 5.53
CA ASN A 28 -5.25 13.96 6.95
C ASN A 28 -3.87 14.59 7.20
N ILE A 29 -2.88 14.32 6.35
CA ILE A 29 -1.57 14.98 6.41
C ILE A 29 -1.68 16.48 6.11
N ILE A 30 -2.50 16.86 5.13
CA ILE A 30 -2.65 18.25 4.68
C ILE A 30 -3.52 19.05 5.64
N ASP A 31 -4.62 18.45 6.13
CA ASP A 31 -5.65 19.17 6.89
C ASP A 31 -5.17 19.56 8.30
N ALA A 32 -4.22 18.82 8.89
CA ALA A 32 -3.33 19.13 10.04
C ALA A 32 -3.85 20.00 11.21
N SER A 33 -5.16 20.22 11.31
CA SER A 33 -5.81 21.08 12.29
C SER A 33 -5.90 20.37 13.63
N GLU A 34 -5.97 19.03 13.60
CA GLU A 34 -5.65 18.14 14.72
C GLU A 34 -4.95 16.88 14.18
N PRO A 35 -3.87 16.40 14.83
CA PRO A 35 -3.18 15.20 14.40
C PRO A 35 -4.06 13.96 14.60
N HIS A 36 -4.85 13.61 13.60
CA HIS A 36 -5.55 12.33 13.52
C HIS A 36 -4.56 11.24 13.06
N TYR A 37 -3.57 10.94 13.90
CA TYR A 37 -2.64 9.84 13.69
C TYR A 37 -3.38 8.50 13.86
N GLY A 38 -4.06 8.02 12.83
CA GLY A 38 -4.53 6.63 12.76
C GLY A 38 -6.01 6.40 13.09
N GLY A 39 -6.91 7.18 12.48
CA GLY A 39 -8.36 6.92 12.46
C GLY A 39 -8.75 5.65 11.69
N GLY A 40 -8.33 4.47 12.17
CA GLY A 40 -8.86 3.17 11.78
C GLY A 40 -8.24 2.54 10.52
N TRP A 41 -8.56 3.04 9.32
CA TRP A 41 -8.33 2.29 8.07
C TRP A 41 -7.18 2.82 7.21
N GLU A 42 -6.67 4.01 7.44
CA GLU A 42 -5.63 4.64 6.59
C GLU A 42 -4.30 3.87 6.63
N LEU A 43 -3.95 3.31 7.78
CA LEU A 43 -2.78 2.44 7.98
C LEU A 43 -2.96 1.03 7.42
N SER A 44 -4.10 0.71 6.78
CA SER A 44 -4.27 -0.57 6.08
C SER A 44 -3.60 -0.58 4.70
N THR A 45 -3.21 0.59 4.18
CA THR A 45 -2.52 0.73 2.89
C THR A 45 -1.28 -0.16 2.72
N PRO A 46 -0.37 -0.28 3.73
CA PRO A 46 0.77 -1.18 3.62
C PRO A 46 0.35 -2.65 3.63
N ILE A 47 -0.72 -3.00 4.35
CA ILE A 47 -1.22 -4.38 4.44
C ILE A 47 -1.73 -4.84 3.08
N PHE A 48 -2.60 -4.04 2.45
CA PHE A 48 -3.13 -4.35 1.12
C PHE A 48 -2.04 -4.32 0.04
N GLY A 49 -1.09 -3.38 0.12
CA GLY A 49 0.08 -3.35 -0.75
C GLY A 49 0.91 -4.63 -0.63
N LEU A 50 1.13 -5.11 0.59
CA LEU A 50 1.88 -6.33 0.85
C LEU A 50 1.15 -7.58 0.36
N ILE A 51 -0.16 -7.69 0.60
CA ILE A 51 -1.00 -8.78 0.09
C ILE A 51 -0.93 -8.84 -1.44
N SER A 52 -1.02 -7.68 -2.10
CA SER A 52 -0.91 -7.55 -3.56
C SER A 52 0.46 -8.00 -4.08
N LEU A 53 1.55 -7.57 -3.44
CA LEU A 53 2.90 -8.02 -3.80
C LEU A 53 3.09 -9.53 -3.64
N ILE A 54 2.65 -10.09 -2.51
CA ILE A 54 2.75 -11.54 -2.25
C ILE A 54 1.92 -12.31 -3.28
N TYR A 55 0.71 -11.84 -3.60
CA TYR A 55 -0.13 -12.43 -4.64
C TYR A 55 0.58 -12.42 -6.00
N ILE A 56 1.08 -11.26 -6.44
CA ILE A 56 1.80 -11.15 -7.72
C ILE A 56 3.02 -12.08 -7.73
N LYS A 57 3.84 -12.08 -6.67
CA LYS A 57 5.05 -12.92 -6.58
C LYS A 57 4.75 -14.41 -6.59
N LYS A 58 3.63 -14.82 -5.99
CA LYS A 58 3.23 -16.24 -5.89
C LYS A 58 2.71 -16.79 -7.21
N PHE A 59 2.06 -15.96 -8.02
CA PHE A 59 1.32 -16.43 -9.20
C PHE A 59 1.89 -15.95 -10.55
N THR A 60 2.83 -15.02 -10.56
CA THR A 60 3.49 -14.55 -11.80
C THR A 60 4.65 -15.47 -12.18
N GLU A 61 4.70 -15.90 -13.44
CA GLU A 61 5.81 -16.67 -14.01
C GLU A 61 7.05 -15.78 -14.25
N LYS A 62 8.23 -16.38 -14.49
CA LYS A 62 9.52 -15.68 -14.66
C LYS A 62 9.51 -14.53 -15.68
N LYS A 63 8.60 -14.55 -16.66
CA LYS A 63 8.39 -13.45 -17.62
C LYS A 63 7.18 -12.60 -17.21
N SER A 64 7.41 -11.64 -16.31
CA SER A 64 6.38 -10.65 -15.95
C SER A 64 6.21 -9.61 -17.05
N SER A 65 4.95 -9.30 -17.40
CA SER A 65 4.63 -8.21 -18.32
C SER A 65 4.97 -6.85 -17.70
N ALA A 66 5.14 -5.82 -18.54
CA ALA A 66 5.40 -4.45 -18.09
C ALA A 66 4.35 -3.97 -17.07
N LEU A 67 3.07 -4.27 -17.30
CA LEU A 67 1.97 -3.93 -16.39
C LEU A 67 2.16 -4.53 -15.00
N VAL A 68 2.57 -5.79 -14.90
CA VAL A 68 2.79 -6.46 -13.60
C VAL A 68 3.96 -5.81 -12.86
N ARG A 69 5.01 -5.38 -13.56
CA ARG A 69 6.13 -4.64 -12.94
C ARG A 69 5.70 -3.27 -12.42
N ILE A 70 4.86 -2.56 -13.18
CA ILE A 70 4.27 -1.29 -12.73
C ILE A 70 3.42 -1.51 -11.47
N LEU A 71 2.57 -2.55 -11.46
CA LEU A 71 1.78 -2.91 -10.27
C LEU A 71 2.67 -3.23 -9.06
N GLN A 72 3.77 -3.95 -9.25
CA GLN A 72 4.74 -4.19 -8.18
C GLN A 72 5.33 -2.88 -7.65
N GLY A 73 5.75 -1.97 -8.53
CA GLY A 73 6.27 -0.66 -8.15
C GLY A 73 5.25 0.18 -7.38
N LEU A 74 4.00 0.23 -7.84
CA LEU A 74 2.92 0.95 -7.15
C LEU A 74 2.64 0.37 -5.76
N ASN A 75 2.63 -0.96 -5.62
CA ASN A 75 2.45 -1.58 -4.30
C ASN A 75 3.59 -1.24 -3.32
N TRP A 76 4.82 -1.08 -3.80
CA TRP A 76 5.92 -0.59 -2.96
C TRP A 76 5.66 0.82 -2.43
N ILE A 77 5.09 1.71 -3.25
CA ILE A 77 4.72 3.06 -2.81
C ILE A 77 3.68 2.98 -1.69
N PHE A 78 2.64 2.17 -1.84
CA PHE A 78 1.60 1.99 -0.79
C PHE A 78 2.13 1.38 0.51
N ILE A 79 3.27 0.71 0.49
CA ILE A 79 3.92 0.18 1.68
C ILE A 79 4.84 1.22 2.31
N ILE A 80 5.77 1.77 1.50
CA ILE A 80 6.86 2.60 2.01
C ILE A 80 6.31 3.94 2.52
N PHE A 81 5.42 4.59 1.76
CA PHE A 81 4.98 5.94 2.09
C PHE A 81 4.28 6.01 3.46
N PRO A 82 3.24 5.21 3.76
CA PRO A 82 2.58 5.27 5.06
C PRO A 82 3.49 4.83 6.22
N VAL A 83 4.38 3.87 5.99
CA VAL A 83 5.35 3.40 7.01
C VAL A 83 6.34 4.50 7.36
N VAL A 84 6.93 5.17 6.36
CA VAL A 84 7.87 6.27 6.58
C VAL A 84 7.16 7.42 7.29
N TYR A 85 5.95 7.77 6.87
CA TYR A 85 5.16 8.82 7.53
C TYR A 85 4.91 8.49 9.00
N PHE A 86 4.42 7.29 9.30
CA PHE A 86 4.19 6.82 10.67
C PHE A 86 5.47 6.88 11.53
N LEU A 87 6.58 6.35 11.02
CA LEU A 87 7.86 6.38 11.74
C LEU A 87 8.37 7.81 11.97
N SER A 88 8.20 8.70 11.00
CA SER A 88 8.59 10.10 11.15
C SER A 88 7.75 10.84 12.20
N GLY A 89 6.44 10.59 12.24
CA GLY A 89 5.55 11.15 13.28
C GLY A 89 5.92 10.65 14.68
N VAL A 90 6.16 9.34 14.83
CA VAL A 90 6.62 8.75 16.11
C VAL A 90 7.98 9.31 16.52
N PHE A 91 8.92 9.45 15.59
CA PHE A 91 10.24 10.01 15.87
C PHE A 91 10.15 11.45 16.37
N ILE A 92 9.32 12.29 15.75
CA ILE A 92 9.10 13.67 16.19
C ILE A 92 8.52 13.68 17.61
N MET A 93 7.49 12.87 17.89
CA MET A 93 6.86 12.79 19.21
C MET A 93 7.81 12.34 20.33
N ILE A 94 8.79 11.49 20.04
CA ILE A 94 9.77 11.02 21.03
C ILE A 94 10.83 12.09 21.34
N ASN A 95 11.17 12.93 20.36
CA ASN A 95 12.27 13.91 20.47
C ASN A 95 11.80 15.33 20.82
N TYR A 96 10.52 15.52 21.14
CA TYR A 96 9.91 16.79 21.55
C TYR A 96 9.40 16.67 22.99
#